data_AF-A0AAE4ZY99-F1
#
_entry.id   AF-A0AAE4ZY99-F1
#
_cell.length_a   1.000
_cell.length_b   1.000
_cell.length_c   1.000
_cell.angle_alpha   90.00
_cell.angle_beta   90.00
_cell.angle_gamma   90.00
#
_symmetry.space_group_name_H-M   'P 1'
#
loop_
_entity.id
_entity.type
_entity.pdbx_description
1 polymer ?
#
loop_
_entity_poly.entity_id
_entity_poly.type
_entity_poly.pdbx_seq_one_letter_code
_entity_poly.pdbx_strand_id
1 'polypeptide(L)'
;MQLSQYSGKLILKGGLLLYSLSRFTGRPTMDVGFLAKSIRSELASLEKGVREITETSTGNDYISFEVAGASPIAEMEWRSALGLGLS
;
A
#
# COMPACT_ATOMS: atom_id res chain seq x y z
N MET A 1 -10.63 12.43 -11.40
CA MET A 1 -9.36 12.32 -12.14
C MET A 1 -8.32 11.75 -11.20
N GLN A 2 -7.39 10.90 -11.66
CA GLN A 2 -6.25 10.50 -10.83
C GLN A 2 -5.19 11.61 -10.82
N LEU A 3 -4.61 11.87 -9.65
CA LEU A 3 -3.64 12.95 -9.43
C LEU A 3 -2.19 12.51 -9.59
N SER A 4 -1.91 11.22 -9.39
CA SER A 4 -0.55 10.68 -9.39
C SER A 4 -0.21 9.92 -10.67
N GLN A 5 1.05 10.02 -11.11
CA GLN A 5 1.63 9.25 -12.22
C GLN A 5 1.68 7.72 -12.00
N TYR A 6 1.37 7.27 -10.77
CA TYR A 6 1.25 5.86 -10.42
C TYR A 6 -0.18 5.31 -10.58
N SER A 7 -1.11 6.13 -11.09
CA SER A 7 -2.44 5.65 -11.49
C SER A 7 -2.34 4.44 -12.41
N GLY A 8 -3.06 3.37 -12.06
CA GLY A 8 -3.06 2.11 -12.81
C GLY A 8 -1.80 1.25 -12.65
N LYS A 9 -0.80 1.69 -11.87
CA LYS A 9 0.43 0.95 -11.56
C LYS A 9 0.40 0.26 -10.20
N LEU A 10 -0.65 0.46 -9.41
CA LEU A 10 -0.87 -0.18 -8.12
C LEU A 10 -2.25 -0.84 -8.13
N ILE A 11 -2.28 -2.17 -7.98
CA ILE A 11 -3.52 -2.95 -7.91
C ILE A 11 -3.82 -3.23 -6.45
N LEU A 12 -4.95 -2.76 -5.94
CA LEU A 12 -5.37 -2.97 -4.56
C LEU A 12 -5.61 -4.46 -4.28
N LYS A 13 -5.14 -4.96 -3.14
CA LYS A 13 -5.35 -6.34 -2.65
C LYS A 13 -5.61 -6.38 -1.13
N GLY A 14 -5.92 -7.56 -0.61
CA GLY A 14 -5.96 -7.84 0.82
C GLY A 14 -7.18 -7.25 1.54
N GLY A 15 -7.02 -6.92 2.83
CA GLY A 15 -8.12 -6.51 3.71
C GLY A 15 -8.88 -5.28 3.22
N LEU A 16 -8.16 -4.25 2.73
CA LEU A 16 -8.80 -3.02 2.24
C LEU A 16 -9.62 -3.27 0.97
N LEU A 17 -9.21 -4.19 0.09
CA LEU A 17 -10.01 -4.59 -1.07
C LEU A 17 -11.34 -5.21 -0.62
N LEU A 18 -11.28 -6.19 0.28
CA LEU A 18 -12.48 -6.87 0.79
C LEU A 18 -13.40 -5.90 1.54
N TYR A 19 -12.81 -5.05 2.39
CA TYR A 19 -13.55 -4.01 3.11
C TYR A 19 -14.27 -3.05 2.14
N SER A 20 -13.61 -2.63 1.07
CA SER A 20 -14.21 -1.77 0.04
C SER A 20 -15.33 -2.47 -0.73
N LEU A 21 -15.12 -3.73 -1.15
CA LEU A 21 -16.12 -4.53 -1.88
C LEU A 21 -17.36 -4.83 -1.02
N SER A 22 -17.17 -4.98 0.29
CA SER A 22 -18.27 -5.16 1.25
C SER A 22 -19.09 -3.89 1.50
N ARG A 23 -18.77 -2.75 0.84
CA ARG A 23 -19.32 -1.43 1.13
C ARG A 23 -19.03 -0.99 2.57
N PHE A 24 -17.79 -1.21 3.00
CA PHE A 24 -17.28 -0.80 4.31
C PHE A 24 -18.02 -1.47 5.48
N THR A 25 -18.59 -2.66 5.25
CA THR A 25 -19.17 -3.48 6.31
C THR A 25 -18.10 -4.41 6.88
N GLY A 26 -18.00 -4.48 8.21
CA GLY A 26 -17.00 -5.30 8.89
C GLY A 26 -15.88 -4.48 9.50
N ARG A 27 -14.83 -5.16 9.99
CA ARG A 27 -13.74 -4.52 10.71
C ARG A 27 -12.81 -3.82 9.71
N PRO A 28 -12.46 -2.53 9.91
CA PRO A 28 -11.45 -1.86 9.11
C PRO A 28 -10.08 -2.54 9.29
N THR A 29 -9.26 -2.52 8.25
CA THR A 29 -7.89 -3.04 8.30
C THR A 29 -6.90 -1.91 8.60
N MET A 30 -5.79 -2.25 9.24
CA MET A 30 -4.73 -1.30 9.60
C MET A 30 -3.77 -1.04 8.43
N ASP A 31 -3.61 -2.00 7.53
CA ASP A 31 -2.67 -2.00 6.44
C ASP A 31 -3.33 -1.75 5.07
N VAL A 32 -2.53 -1.29 4.11
CA VAL A 32 -2.95 -1.16 2.72
C VAL A 32 -2.06 -2.03 1.84
N GLY A 33 -2.64 -3.03 1.18
CA GLY A 33 -1.92 -3.94 0.31
C GLY A 33 -2.05 -3.56 -1.17
N PHE A 34 -0.92 -3.46 -1.87
CA PHE A 34 -0.90 -3.30 -3.33
C PHE A 34 -0.05 -4.39 -4.00
N LEU A 35 -0.40 -4.73 -5.23
CA LEU A 35 0.50 -5.35 -6.21
C LEU A 35 1.04 -4.26 -7.11
N ALA A 36 2.35 -4.13 -7.16
CA ALA A 36 3.02 -3.21 -8.07
C ALA A 36 2.96 -3.76 -9.50
N LYS A 37 2.43 -2.98 -10.44
CA LYS A 37 2.34 -3.29 -11.86
C LYS A 37 3.14 -2.27 -12.64
N SER A 38 4.06 -2.73 -13.49
CA SER A 38 4.89 -1.85 -14.32
C SER A 38 5.70 -0.82 -13.49
N ILE A 39 6.00 -1.17 -12.24
CA ILE A 39 6.97 -0.49 -11.38
C ILE A 39 8.11 -1.46 -11.18
N ARG A 40 9.33 -0.93 -11.25
CA ARG A 40 10.58 -1.62 -10.95
C ARG A 40 10.53 -2.23 -9.54
N SER A 41 10.89 -3.51 -9.40
CA SER A 41 10.75 -4.29 -8.15
C SER A 41 11.84 -3.99 -7.12
N GLU A 42 12.85 -3.22 -7.50
CA GLU A 42 13.90 -2.75 -6.60
C GLU A 42 13.27 -1.89 -5.50
N LEU A 43 13.66 -2.16 -4.25
CA LEU A 43 13.12 -1.49 -3.05
C LEU A 43 13.18 0.04 -3.16
N ALA A 44 14.28 0.59 -3.68
CA ALA A 44 14.45 2.02 -3.90
C ALA A 44 13.43 2.59 -4.91
N SER A 45 13.04 1.84 -5.93
CA SER A 45 12.01 2.27 -6.89
C SER A 45 10.62 2.28 -6.27
N LEU A 46 10.32 1.29 -5.42
CA LEU A 46 9.06 1.21 -4.68
C LEU A 46 8.95 2.33 -3.64
N GLU A 47 10.01 2.56 -2.84
CA GLU A 47 10.04 3.64 -1.85
C GLU A 47 9.89 5.01 -2.51
N LYS A 48 10.62 5.25 -3.60
CA LYS A 48 10.49 6.48 -4.40
C LYS A 48 9.06 6.68 -4.87
N GLY A 49 8.41 5.62 -5.36
CA GLY A 49 7.01 5.69 -5.81
C GLY A 49 6.04 6.04 -4.69
N VAL A 50 6.20 5.44 -3.50
CA VAL A 50 5.37 5.77 -2.33
C VAL A 50 5.58 7.22 -1.91
N ARG A 51 6.84 7.69 -1.87
CA ARG A 51 7.18 9.08 -1.51
C ARG A 51 6.55 10.09 -2.47
N GLU A 52 6.68 9.87 -3.77
CA GLU A 52 6.06 10.73 -4.79
C GLU A 52 4.52 10.73 -4.70
N ILE A 53 3.90 9.59 -4.35
CA ILE A 53 2.45 9.53 -4.11
C ILE A 53 2.06 10.37 -2.89
N THR A 54 2.81 10.26 -1.78
CA THR A 54 2.51 11.01 -0.55
C THR A 54 2.72 12.52 -0.70
N GLU A 55 3.59 12.95 -1.61
CA GLU A 55 3.86 14.36 -1.93
C GLU A 55 2.89 14.93 -2.98
N THR A 56 2.06 14.08 -3.60
CA THR A 56 1.09 14.54 -4.60
C THR A 56 0.04 15.43 -3.94
N SER A 57 -0.05 16.70 -4.35
CA SER A 57 -1.07 17.62 -3.83
C SER A 57 -2.48 17.09 -4.09
N THR A 58 -3.27 16.98 -3.02
CA THR A 58 -4.65 16.46 -3.08
C THR A 58 -5.71 17.51 -2.73
N GLY A 59 -5.29 18.71 -2.31
CA GLY A 59 -6.17 19.72 -1.69
C GLY A 59 -6.59 19.38 -0.26
N ASN A 60 -6.02 18.32 0.35
CA ASN A 60 -6.23 17.96 1.76
C ASN A 60 -5.03 18.42 2.60
N ASP A 61 -4.89 19.73 2.77
CA ASP A 61 -3.73 20.35 3.42
C ASP A 61 -3.68 20.13 4.95
N TYR A 62 -4.69 19.43 5.49
CA TYR A 62 -4.79 19.04 6.89
C TYR A 62 -4.24 17.62 7.16
N ILE A 63 -3.80 16.90 6.13
CA ILE A 63 -3.16 15.58 6.24
C ILE A 63 -1.74 15.67 5.71
N SER A 64 -0.77 15.22 6.51
CA SER A 64 0.62 15.04 6.10
C SER A 64 1.02 13.56 6.22
N PHE A 65 1.96 13.15 5.37
CA PHE A 65 2.53 11.82 5.37
C PHE A 65 4.05 11.92 5.48
N GLU A 66 4.64 10.99 6.22
CA GLU A 66 6.09 10.82 6.29
C GLU A 66 6.43 9.38 5.91
N VAL A 67 7.37 9.20 4.99
CA VAL A 67 7.88 7.89 4.59
C VAL A 67 9.14 7.58 5.40
N ALA A 68 8.97 6.71 6.40
CA ALA A 68 10.04 6.29 7.32
C ALA A 68 11.12 5.40 6.67
N GLY A 69 10.83 4.82 5.50
CA GLY A 69 11.74 3.97 4.73
C GLY A 69 11.05 2.72 4.20
N ALA A 70 11.81 1.87 3.51
CA ALA A 70 11.34 0.58 3.03
C ALA A 70 12.33 -0.53 3.37
N SER A 71 11.83 -1.71 3.68
CA SER A 71 12.62 -2.92 3.95
C SER A 71 12.00 -4.13 3.24
N PRO A 72 12.83 -5.13 2.86
CA PRO A 72 12.30 -6.43 2.47
C PRO A 72 11.57 -7.07 3.65
N ILE A 73 10.42 -7.70 3.40
CA ILE A 73 9.70 -8.46 4.41
C ILE A 73 10.36 -9.84 4.51
N ALA A 74 10.73 -10.25 5.74
CA ALA A 74 11.25 -11.60 5.94
C ALA A 74 10.13 -12.65 5.73
N GLU A 75 10.47 -13.87 5.28
CA GLU A 75 9.47 -14.92 5.01
C GLU A 75 8.56 -15.19 6.22
N MET A 76 9.11 -15.16 7.43
CA MET A 76 8.36 -15.39 8.67
C MET A 76 7.40 -14.22 9.00
N GLU A 77 7.79 -12.99 8.69
CA GLU A 77 6.93 -11.80 8.81
C GLU A 77 5.82 -11.81 7.77
N TRP A 78 6.12 -12.25 6.54
CA TRP A 78 5.13 -12.42 5.48
C TRP A 78 4.07 -13.46 5.87
N ARG A 79 4.51 -14.60 6.41
CA ARG A 79 3.59 -15.63 6.90
C ARG A 79 2.75 -15.12 8.06
N SER A 80 3.33 -14.37 8.99
CA SER A 80 2.59 -13.72 10.07
C SER A 80 1.53 -12.73 9.54
N ALA A 81 1.91 -11.86 8.60
CA ALA A 81 1.01 -10.89 7.97
C ALA A 81 -0.14 -11.53 7.18
N LEU A 82 0.05 -12.76 6.67
CA LEU A 82 -1.00 -13.55 6.03
C LEU A 82 -1.80 -14.44 7.00
N GLY A 83 -1.47 -14.45 8.30
CA GLY A 83 -2.08 -15.37 9.26
C GLY A 83 -1.68 -16.84 9.06
N LEU A 84 -0.56 -17.10 8.39
CA LEU A 84 -0.01 -18.43 8.04
C LEU A 84 1.18 -18.85 8.94
N GLY A 85 1.37 -18.16 10.07
CA GLY A 85 2.43 -18.43 11.05
C GLY A 85 2.06 -19.53 12.06
N LEU A 86 2.56 -20.74 11.81
CA LEU A 86 2.73 -21.95 12.65
C LEU A 86 1.60 -22.38 13.62
N SER A 87 0.94 -23.48 13.23
CA SER A 87 0.55 -24.61 14.09
C SER A 87 1.75 -25.43 14.53
#